data_AF-A9D3V7-F1
#
_entry.id   AF-A9D3V7-F1
#
_cell.length_a   1.000
_cell.length_b   1.000
_cell.length_c   1.000
_cell.angle_alpha   90.00
_cell.angle_beta   90.00
_cell.angle_gamma   90.00
#
_symmetry.space_group_name_H-M   'P 1'
#
loop_
_entity.id
_entity.type
_entity.pdbx_description
1 polymer ?
#
loop_
_entity_poly.entity_id
_entity_poly.type
_entity_poly.pdbx_seq_one_letter_code
_entity_poly.pdbx_strand_id
1 'polypeptide(L)'
;MAAEAVQARLAGVAARRMAEMLDDSSQVVRMEQVRSSIDDVESRLRDELKQVAIFVMHAHETMLLGNANELASGWDINAFYPDAARELEESAKCIAFDRPTAGVFHAMRMLEVGLKALAAHLEIDDPTDPAKRNWGAMLRDIKTKIDEKFDKGSDRREKYERLYASIDAVRNPWRNGSMHVTSFYSGQEALHILRCSLYFLQMLASVTNPSEVEEPEAQEKDGLPIAG
;
A
#
# COMPACT_ATOMS: atom_id res chain seq x y z
N MET A 1 1.52 7.59 28.29
CA MET A 1 1.69 7.40 26.83
C MET A 1 2.05 5.96 26.44
N ALA A 2 3.26 5.43 26.70
CA ALA A 2 3.63 4.09 26.20
C ALA A 2 2.78 2.93 26.76
N ALA A 3 2.53 2.89 28.08
CA ALA A 3 1.72 1.83 28.70
C ALA A 3 0.24 1.86 28.27
N GLU A 4 -0.30 3.04 27.93
CA GLU A 4 -1.67 3.18 27.43
C GLU A 4 -1.80 2.66 25.99
N ALA A 5 -0.77 2.85 25.17
CA ALA A 5 -0.75 2.38 23.78
C ALA A 5 -0.87 0.85 23.67
N VAL A 6 -0.37 0.11 24.67
CA VAL A 6 -0.47 -1.36 24.75
C VAL A 6 -1.55 -1.85 25.72
N GLN A 7 -2.46 -0.96 26.15
CA GLN A 7 -3.52 -1.24 27.13
C GLN A 7 -3.05 -1.79 28.49
N ALA A 8 -1.77 -1.60 28.85
CA ALA A 8 -1.19 -2.01 30.12
C ALA A 8 -1.41 -0.93 31.21
N ARG A 9 -2.68 -0.70 31.58
CA ARG A 9 -3.08 0.39 32.48
C ARG A 9 -2.54 0.19 33.90
N LEU A 10 -2.57 -1.02 34.43
CA LEU A 10 -2.12 -1.35 35.78
C LEU A 10 -0.59 -1.25 35.88
N ALA A 11 0.14 -1.71 34.86
CA ALA A 11 1.57 -1.49 34.75
C ALA A 11 1.90 0.00 34.72
N GLY A 12 1.12 0.80 33.98
CA GLY A 12 1.25 2.26 33.95
C GLY A 12 1.01 2.93 35.31
N VAL A 13 0.04 2.44 36.10
CA VAL A 13 -0.19 2.91 37.48
C VAL A 13 0.99 2.56 38.39
N ALA A 14 1.49 1.34 38.33
CA ALA A 14 2.65 0.91 39.12
C ALA A 14 3.91 1.72 38.76
N ALA A 15 4.13 1.98 37.47
CA ALA A 15 5.26 2.76 36.99
C ALA A 15 5.21 4.22 37.48
N ARG A 16 4.02 4.83 37.52
CA ARG A 16 3.84 6.17 38.09
C ARG A 16 4.14 6.21 39.59
N ARG A 17 3.66 5.24 40.36
CA ARG A 17 3.98 5.13 41.81
C ARG A 17 5.48 4.97 42.04
N MET A 18 6.14 4.16 41.21
CA MET A 18 7.60 4.01 41.25
C MET A 18 8.29 5.35 40.96
N ALA A 19 7.86 6.09 39.94
CA ALA A 19 8.42 7.40 39.59
C ALA A 19 8.22 8.43 40.73
N GLU A 20 7.03 8.50 41.32
CA GLU A 20 6.72 9.37 42.47
C GLU A 20 7.61 9.06 43.67
N MET A 21 7.83 7.77 43.98
CA MET A 21 8.75 7.35 45.04
C MET A 21 10.19 7.78 44.78
N LEU A 22 10.65 7.73 43.52
CA LEU A 22 12.01 8.09 43.15
C LEU A 22 12.24 9.62 43.10
N ASP A 23 11.19 10.39 42.81
CA ASP A 23 11.25 11.85 42.72
C ASP A 23 11.12 12.55 44.09
N ASP A 24 10.59 11.84 45.10
CA ASP A 24 10.49 12.34 46.47
C ASP A 24 11.85 12.42 47.15
N SER A 25 12.51 13.57 46.98
CA SER A 25 13.79 13.91 47.62
C SER A 25 13.77 13.91 49.15
N SER A 26 12.59 13.86 49.78
CA SER A 26 12.45 13.77 51.24
C SER A 26 12.52 12.33 51.77
N GLN A 27 12.41 11.32 50.90
CA GLN A 27 12.49 9.91 51.25
C GLN A 27 13.86 9.30 50.99
N VAL A 28 14.31 8.45 51.93
CA VAL A 28 15.46 7.57 51.69
C VAL A 28 14.94 6.29 51.04
N VAL A 29 15.11 6.19 49.72
CA VAL A 29 14.71 5.00 48.94
C VAL A 29 15.80 3.94 49.01
N ARG A 30 15.45 2.74 49.49
CA ARG A 30 16.35 1.58 49.49
C ARG A 30 16.32 0.86 48.15
N MET A 31 17.46 0.27 47.76
CA MET A 31 17.54 -0.56 46.55
C MET A 31 16.53 -1.71 46.52
N GLU A 32 16.15 -2.24 47.69
CA GLU A 32 15.10 -3.26 47.80
C GLU A 32 13.73 -2.72 47.37
N GLN A 33 13.38 -1.49 47.76
CA GLN A 33 12.11 -0.85 47.35
C GLN A 33 12.09 -0.56 45.86
N VAL A 34 13.23 -0.17 45.28
CA VAL A 34 13.38 -0.01 43.83
C VAL A 34 13.14 -1.34 43.13
N ARG A 35 13.77 -2.42 43.60
CA ARG A 35 13.60 -3.76 43.04
C ARG A 35 12.14 -4.22 43.11
N SER A 36 11.49 -4.11 44.27
CA SER A 36 10.07 -4.48 44.42
C SER A 36 9.15 -3.66 43.50
N SER A 37 9.47 -2.39 43.27
CA SER A 37 8.69 -1.55 42.37
C SER A 37 8.86 -1.96 40.90
N ILE A 38 10.08 -2.34 40.50
CA ILE A 38 10.34 -2.92 39.17
C ILE A 38 9.57 -4.23 39.01
N ASP A 39 9.64 -5.13 40.00
CA ASP A 39 8.93 -6.41 39.96
C ASP A 39 7.39 -6.22 39.87
N ASP A 40 6.82 -5.22 40.55
CA ASP A 40 5.39 -4.87 40.46
C ASP A 40 5.01 -4.34 39.05
N VAL A 41 5.85 -3.50 38.44
CA VAL A 41 5.64 -3.02 37.08
C VAL A 41 5.73 -4.17 36.07
N GLU A 42 6.78 -4.98 36.13
CA GLU A 42 7.02 -6.08 35.19
C GLU A 42 5.95 -7.16 35.29
N SER A 43 5.54 -7.52 36.51
CA SER A 43 4.51 -8.55 36.72
C SER A 43 3.15 -8.12 36.16
N ARG A 44 2.71 -6.88 36.45
CA ARG A 44 1.47 -6.32 35.89
C ARG A 44 1.55 -6.19 34.38
N LEU A 45 2.66 -5.69 33.85
CA LEU A 45 2.86 -5.58 32.41
C LEU A 45 2.74 -6.94 31.76
N ARG A 46 3.40 -7.97 32.32
CA ARG A 46 3.33 -9.33 31.80
C ARG A 46 1.89 -9.88 31.82
N ASP A 47 1.14 -9.65 32.88
CA ASP A 47 -0.24 -10.15 32.98
C ASP A 47 -1.20 -9.41 32.05
N GLU A 48 -1.04 -8.10 31.88
CA GLU A 48 -1.83 -7.32 30.92
C GLU A 48 -1.46 -7.66 29.46
N LEU A 49 -0.17 -7.88 29.17
CA LEU A 49 0.28 -8.30 27.84
C LEU A 49 -0.24 -9.69 27.45
N LYS A 50 -0.53 -10.58 28.42
CA LYS A 50 -1.21 -11.86 28.13
C LYS A 50 -2.67 -11.70 27.71
N GLN A 51 -3.27 -10.54 27.94
CA GLN A 51 -4.69 -10.28 27.64
C GLN A 51 -4.90 -9.58 26.30
N VAL A 52 -3.83 -9.18 25.62
CA VAL A 52 -3.89 -8.48 24.33
C VAL A 52 -3.18 -9.27 23.23
N ALA A 53 -3.70 -9.20 22.02
CA ALA A 53 -3.00 -9.70 20.84
C ALA A 53 -2.15 -8.56 20.24
N ILE A 54 -0.87 -8.82 20.02
CA ILE A 54 0.07 -7.87 19.42
C ILE A 54 0.46 -8.37 18.04
N PHE A 55 0.35 -7.50 17.04
CA PHE A 55 0.92 -7.72 15.73
C PHE A 55 2.22 -6.93 15.63
N VAL A 56 3.33 -7.61 15.36
CA VAL A 56 4.66 -6.99 15.24
C VAL A 56 5.02 -6.91 13.77
N MET A 57 5.38 -5.71 13.32
CA MET A 57 5.81 -5.43 11.95
C MET A 57 7.29 -5.05 11.92
N HIS A 58 7.97 -5.34 10.83
CA HIS A 58 9.29 -4.78 10.60
C HIS A 58 9.19 -3.29 10.29
N ALA A 59 10.20 -2.51 10.69
CA ALA A 59 10.20 -1.06 10.49
C ALA A 59 9.96 -0.66 9.02
N HIS A 60 10.51 -1.41 8.07
CA HIS A 60 10.32 -1.14 6.64
C HIS A 60 8.90 -1.47 6.13
N GLU A 61 8.15 -2.32 6.82
CA GLU A 61 6.76 -2.66 6.47
C GLU A 61 5.77 -1.61 6.97
N THR A 62 6.15 -0.78 7.93
CA THR A 62 5.28 0.30 8.47
C THR A 62 4.88 1.30 7.39
N MET A 63 5.69 1.46 6.34
CA MET A 63 5.35 2.30 5.17
C MET A 63 4.07 1.82 4.47
N LEU A 64 3.73 0.53 4.58
CA LEU A 64 2.49 -0.03 4.01
C LEU A 64 1.22 0.42 4.76
N LEU A 65 1.37 1.05 5.93
CA LEU A 65 0.26 1.65 6.68
C LEU A 65 0.03 3.13 6.34
N GLY A 66 0.84 3.69 5.44
CA GLY A 66 0.69 5.06 4.96
C GLY A 66 -0.62 5.29 4.21
N ASN A 67 -0.91 6.56 3.94
CA ASN A 67 -2.03 6.94 3.09
C ASN A 67 -1.72 6.68 1.60
N ALA A 68 -2.73 6.73 0.74
CA ALA A 68 -2.57 6.40 -0.68
C ALA A 68 -1.50 7.24 -1.40
N ASN A 69 -1.36 8.54 -1.06
CA ASN A 69 -0.39 9.41 -1.72
C ASN A 69 1.04 9.06 -1.30
N GLU A 70 1.26 8.74 -0.01
CA GLU A 70 2.54 8.24 0.49
C GLU A 70 2.92 6.91 -0.18
N LEU A 71 1.95 5.99 -0.30
CA LEU A 71 2.12 4.70 -0.99
C LEU A 71 2.39 4.88 -2.50
N ALA A 72 1.93 5.99 -3.07
CA ALA A 72 2.13 6.37 -4.47
C ALA A 72 3.34 7.30 -4.69
N SER A 73 4.29 7.33 -3.76
CA SER A 73 5.51 8.13 -3.86
C SER A 73 5.24 9.62 -4.07
N GLY A 74 4.18 10.14 -3.42
CA GLY A 74 3.77 11.55 -3.51
C GLY A 74 2.80 11.87 -4.64
N TRP A 75 2.52 10.94 -5.55
CA TRP A 75 1.49 11.13 -6.58
C TRP A 75 0.11 11.30 -5.92
N ASP A 76 -0.61 12.38 -6.27
CA ASP A 76 -1.92 12.70 -5.70
C ASP A 76 -3.06 11.84 -6.29
N ILE A 77 -2.92 10.53 -6.10
CA ILE A 77 -3.89 9.52 -6.57
C ILE A 77 -5.28 9.77 -5.99
N ASN A 78 -5.40 10.35 -4.80
CA ASN A 78 -6.70 10.67 -4.20
C ASN A 78 -7.50 11.70 -5.02
N ALA A 79 -6.83 12.69 -5.60
CA ALA A 79 -7.49 13.72 -6.40
C ALA A 79 -8.05 13.18 -7.73
N PHE A 80 -7.31 12.27 -8.37
CA PHE A 80 -7.62 11.80 -9.73
C PHE A 80 -8.34 10.45 -9.76
N TYR A 81 -8.00 9.55 -8.85
CA TYR A 81 -8.51 8.18 -8.78
C TYR A 81 -8.86 7.79 -7.34
N PRO A 82 -9.84 8.45 -6.68
CA PRO A 82 -10.17 8.20 -5.28
C PRO A 82 -10.56 6.74 -4.98
N ASP A 83 -11.23 6.08 -5.93
CA ASP A 83 -11.53 4.64 -5.80
C ASP A 83 -10.27 3.77 -5.88
N ALA A 84 -9.32 4.10 -6.75
CA ALA A 84 -8.05 3.38 -6.83
C ALA A 84 -7.19 3.64 -5.58
N ALA A 85 -7.18 4.87 -5.07
CA ALA A 85 -6.49 5.26 -3.85
C ALA A 85 -6.96 4.43 -2.65
N ARG A 86 -8.28 4.26 -2.50
CA ARG A 86 -8.87 3.40 -1.49
C ARG A 86 -8.41 1.94 -1.64
N GLU A 87 -8.43 1.39 -2.84
CA GLU A 87 -7.98 0.00 -3.07
C GLU A 87 -6.46 -0.17 -2.88
N LEU A 88 -5.65 0.86 -3.18
CA LEU A 88 -4.20 0.88 -2.89
C LEU A 88 -3.94 0.75 -1.39
N GLU A 89 -4.63 1.56 -0.57
CA GLU A 89 -4.48 1.50 0.89
C GLU A 89 -4.92 0.15 1.47
N GLU A 90 -6.09 -0.37 1.05
CA GLU A 90 -6.56 -1.68 1.50
C GLU A 90 -5.62 -2.80 1.10
N SER A 91 -5.06 -2.72 -0.12
CA SER A 91 -4.07 -3.69 -0.59
C SER A 91 -2.80 -3.66 0.28
N ALA A 92 -2.23 -2.47 0.51
CA ALA A 92 -1.01 -2.30 1.29
C ALA A 92 -1.21 -2.75 2.75
N LYS A 93 -2.32 -2.37 3.39
CA LYS A 93 -2.68 -2.79 4.75
C LYS A 93 -2.89 -4.30 4.83
N CYS A 94 -3.56 -4.92 3.85
CA CYS A 94 -3.70 -6.37 3.81
C CYS A 94 -2.33 -7.08 3.75
N ILE A 95 -1.40 -6.56 2.94
CA ILE A 95 -0.04 -7.11 2.86
C ILE A 95 0.70 -6.92 4.19
N ALA A 96 0.61 -5.72 4.79
CA ALA A 96 1.18 -5.42 6.10
C ALA A 96 0.72 -6.39 7.20
N PHE A 97 -0.54 -6.82 7.16
CA PHE A 97 -1.12 -7.75 8.14
C PHE A 97 -1.05 -9.23 7.72
N ASP A 98 -0.10 -9.58 6.85
CA ASP A 98 0.15 -10.95 6.38
C ASP A 98 -1.12 -11.60 5.78
N ARG A 99 -1.84 -10.83 4.95
CA ARG A 99 -2.98 -11.28 4.13
C ARG A 99 -2.71 -11.04 2.64
N PRO A 100 -1.64 -11.63 2.07
CA PRO A 100 -1.19 -11.33 0.71
C PRO A 100 -2.24 -11.58 -0.37
N THR A 101 -3.04 -12.66 -0.29
CA THR A 101 -4.11 -12.91 -1.28
C THR A 101 -5.20 -11.84 -1.26
N ALA A 102 -5.57 -11.32 -0.09
CA ALA A 102 -6.49 -10.19 0.02
C ALA A 102 -5.85 -8.90 -0.53
N GLY A 103 -4.56 -8.71 -0.28
CA GLY A 103 -3.76 -7.63 -0.89
C GLY A 103 -3.84 -7.65 -2.42
N VAL A 104 -3.60 -8.81 -3.03
CA VAL A 104 -3.71 -8.96 -4.49
C VAL A 104 -5.13 -8.74 -4.98
N PHE A 105 -6.15 -9.20 -4.25
CA PHE A 105 -7.55 -8.93 -4.60
C PHE A 105 -7.86 -7.42 -4.68
N HIS A 106 -7.41 -6.64 -3.70
CA HIS A 106 -7.53 -5.18 -3.74
C HIS A 106 -6.71 -4.55 -4.87
N ALA A 107 -5.51 -5.06 -5.16
CA ALA A 107 -4.71 -4.61 -6.31
C ALA A 107 -5.45 -4.86 -7.65
N MET A 108 -6.18 -5.96 -7.78
CA MET A 108 -6.99 -6.23 -8.98
C MET A 108 -8.19 -5.28 -9.09
N ARG A 109 -8.83 -4.91 -7.97
CA ARG A 109 -9.90 -3.89 -7.96
C ARG A 109 -9.37 -2.52 -8.34
N MET A 110 -8.19 -2.16 -7.85
CA MET A 110 -7.48 -0.93 -8.23
C MET A 110 -7.23 -0.88 -9.75
N LEU A 111 -6.77 -1.99 -10.34
CA LEU A 111 -6.60 -2.09 -11.79
C LEU A 111 -7.90 -2.01 -12.57
N GLU A 112 -9.02 -2.51 -12.04
CA GLU A 112 -10.32 -2.36 -12.69
C GLU A 112 -10.72 -0.88 -12.82
N VAL A 113 -10.38 -0.04 -11.84
CA VAL A 113 -10.58 1.41 -11.92
C VAL A 113 -9.78 1.98 -13.10
N GLY A 114 -8.50 1.65 -13.21
CA GLY A 114 -7.66 2.11 -14.32
C GLY A 114 -8.11 1.57 -15.68
N LEU A 115 -8.57 0.32 -15.75
CA LEU A 115 -9.13 -0.26 -16.97
C LEU A 115 -10.38 0.50 -17.44
N LYS A 116 -11.28 0.85 -16.52
CA LYS A 116 -12.47 1.65 -16.82
C LYS A 116 -12.12 3.08 -17.25
N ALA A 117 -11.16 3.72 -16.60
CA ALA A 117 -10.68 5.04 -16.98
C ALA A 117 -10.06 5.04 -18.39
N LEU A 118 -9.24 4.03 -18.71
CA LEU A 118 -8.69 3.85 -20.06
C LEU A 118 -9.79 3.65 -21.11
N ALA A 119 -10.78 2.81 -20.81
CA ALA A 119 -11.93 2.57 -21.71
C ALA A 119 -12.71 3.87 -21.96
N ALA A 120 -12.99 4.65 -20.91
CA ALA A 120 -13.66 5.94 -21.03
C ALA A 120 -12.87 6.94 -21.90
N HIS A 121 -11.55 7.02 -21.74
CA HIS A 121 -10.71 7.89 -22.58
C HIS A 121 -10.64 7.46 -24.05
N LEU A 122 -10.86 6.17 -24.32
CA LEU A 122 -10.96 5.63 -25.67
C LEU A 122 -12.40 5.68 -26.22
N GLU A 123 -13.33 6.29 -25.49
CA GLU A 123 -14.75 6.40 -25.87
C GLU A 123 -15.39 5.02 -26.08
N ILE A 124 -15.04 4.06 -25.22
CA ILE A 124 -15.67 2.74 -25.16
C ILE A 124 -16.80 2.79 -24.14
N ASP A 125 -18.01 2.49 -24.59
CA ASP A 125 -19.18 2.45 -23.73
C ASP A 125 -19.05 1.36 -22.64
N ASP A 126 -19.48 1.68 -21.41
CA ASP A 126 -19.57 0.68 -20.35
C ASP A 126 -20.62 -0.38 -20.73
N PRO A 127 -20.27 -1.68 -20.77
CA PRO A 127 -21.22 -2.70 -21.17
C PRO A 127 -22.41 -2.75 -20.21
N THR A 128 -23.62 -2.65 -20.77
CA THR A 128 -24.87 -2.80 -20.02
C THR A 128 -25.14 -4.25 -19.61
N ASP A 129 -24.56 -5.21 -20.31
CA ASP A 129 -24.63 -6.64 -20.03
C ASP A 129 -23.51 -7.07 -19.06
N PRO A 130 -23.85 -7.60 -17.86
CA PRO A 130 -22.86 -8.12 -16.92
C PRO A 130 -21.94 -9.20 -17.49
N ALA A 131 -22.39 -10.01 -18.45
CA ALA A 131 -21.55 -11.03 -19.09
C ALA A 131 -20.43 -10.41 -19.95
N LYS A 132 -20.63 -9.20 -20.45
CA LYS A 132 -19.64 -8.42 -21.21
C LYS A 132 -18.69 -7.62 -20.33
N ARG A 133 -18.99 -7.47 -19.03
CA ARG A 133 -18.09 -6.90 -18.01
C ARG A 133 -16.98 -7.90 -17.61
N ASN A 134 -16.36 -8.53 -18.60
CA ASN A 134 -15.20 -9.38 -18.40
C ASN A 134 -13.96 -8.67 -18.96
N TRP A 135 -12.85 -8.72 -18.22
CA TRP A 135 -11.59 -8.07 -18.60
C TRP A 135 -11.06 -8.57 -19.96
N GLY A 136 -11.39 -9.81 -20.33
CA GLY A 136 -11.08 -10.39 -21.63
C GLY A 136 -11.64 -9.56 -22.80
N ALA A 137 -12.93 -9.24 -22.74
CA ALA A 137 -13.65 -8.45 -23.72
C ALA A 137 -13.20 -7.00 -23.71
N MET A 138 -13.16 -6.36 -22.53
CA MET A 138 -12.73 -4.96 -22.41
C MET A 138 -11.35 -4.72 -23.02
N LEU A 139 -10.39 -5.62 -22.79
CA LEU A 139 -9.06 -5.47 -23.39
C LEU A 139 -9.05 -5.65 -24.91
N ARG A 140 -9.87 -6.56 -25.45
CA ARG A 140 -10.01 -6.66 -26.91
C ARG A 140 -10.57 -5.37 -27.50
N ASP A 141 -11.62 -4.82 -26.88
CA ASP A 141 -12.26 -3.59 -27.34
C ASP A 141 -11.29 -2.40 -27.25
N ILE A 142 -10.51 -2.31 -26.17
CA ILE A 142 -9.42 -1.33 -26.01
C ILE A 142 -8.39 -1.48 -27.13
N LYS A 143 -7.93 -2.70 -27.41
CA LYS A 143 -6.92 -2.91 -28.47
C LYS A 143 -7.46 -2.47 -29.83
N THR A 144 -8.68 -2.85 -30.16
CA THR A 144 -9.36 -2.44 -31.39
C THR A 144 -9.47 -0.92 -31.47
N LYS A 145 -9.88 -0.24 -30.38
CA LYS A 145 -9.98 1.22 -30.38
C LYS A 145 -8.64 1.93 -30.51
N ILE A 146 -7.58 1.40 -29.92
CA ILE A 146 -6.22 1.93 -30.11
C ILE A 146 -5.83 1.81 -31.59
N ASP A 147 -6.13 0.67 -32.23
CA ASP A 147 -5.81 0.44 -33.64
C ASP A 147 -6.63 1.31 -34.60
N GLU A 148 -7.87 1.63 -34.25
CA GLU A 148 -8.78 2.51 -35.03
C GLU A 148 -8.46 4.00 -34.85
N LYS A 149 -8.17 4.44 -33.62
CA LYS A 149 -8.06 5.86 -33.25
C LYS A 149 -6.68 6.46 -33.57
N PHE A 150 -5.63 5.63 -33.64
CA PHE A 150 -4.26 6.11 -33.80
C PHE A 150 -3.52 5.45 -34.96
N ASP A 151 -2.89 6.28 -35.78
CA ASP A 151 -2.10 5.84 -36.93
C ASP A 151 -0.90 4.99 -36.49
N LYS A 152 -0.58 3.98 -37.31
CA LYS A 152 0.58 3.11 -37.11
C LYS A 152 1.87 3.93 -37.06
N GLY A 153 2.69 3.71 -36.04
CA GLY A 153 3.97 4.40 -35.87
C GLY A 153 3.87 5.80 -35.26
N SER A 154 2.68 6.26 -34.86
CA SER A 154 2.55 7.51 -34.11
C SER A 154 2.98 7.34 -32.65
N ASP A 155 3.63 8.36 -32.08
CA ASP A 155 4.03 8.39 -30.66
C ASP A 155 2.84 8.13 -29.72
N ARG A 156 1.66 8.63 -30.10
CA ARG A 156 0.44 8.46 -29.31
C ARG A 156 0.01 7.00 -29.28
N ARG A 157 0.02 6.33 -30.44
CA ARG A 157 -0.26 4.89 -30.52
C ARG A 157 0.71 4.09 -29.66
N GLU A 158 2.00 4.40 -29.73
CA GLU A 158 3.02 3.68 -28.95
C GLU A 158 2.76 3.79 -27.44
N LYS A 159 2.40 4.98 -26.96
CA LYS A 159 2.02 5.20 -25.54
C LYS A 159 0.83 4.33 -25.12
N TYR A 160 -0.23 4.27 -25.93
CA TYR A 160 -1.40 3.43 -25.64
C TYR A 160 -1.11 1.93 -25.79
N GLU A 161 -0.26 1.53 -26.74
CA GLU A 161 0.17 0.12 -26.90
C GLU A 161 1.02 -0.33 -25.70
N ARG A 162 1.88 0.54 -25.16
CA ARG A 162 2.63 0.29 -23.91
C ARG A 162 1.67 0.12 -22.71
N LEU A 163 0.64 0.97 -22.58
CA LEU A 163 -0.40 0.81 -21.56
C LEU A 163 -1.13 -0.52 -21.69
N TYR A 164 -1.55 -0.87 -22.90
CA TYR A 164 -2.23 -2.13 -23.19
C TYR A 164 -1.34 -3.34 -22.81
N ALA A 165 -0.07 -3.33 -23.21
CA ALA A 165 0.86 -4.41 -22.89
C ALA A 165 1.07 -4.56 -21.38
N SER A 166 1.14 -3.45 -20.64
CA SER A 166 1.27 -3.47 -19.18
C SER A 166 0.08 -4.15 -18.51
N ILE A 167 -1.15 -3.79 -18.87
CA ILE A 167 -2.34 -4.37 -18.23
C ILE A 167 -2.61 -5.82 -18.68
N ASP A 168 -2.28 -6.17 -19.92
CA ASP A 168 -2.43 -7.55 -20.41
C ASP A 168 -1.48 -8.51 -19.69
N ALA A 169 -0.25 -8.07 -19.41
CA ALA A 169 0.73 -8.82 -18.63
C ALA A 169 0.24 -9.13 -17.21
N VAL A 170 -0.53 -8.22 -16.59
CA VAL A 170 -1.11 -8.41 -15.25
C VAL A 170 -2.33 -9.33 -15.27
N ARG A 171 -3.21 -9.20 -16.27
CA ARG A 171 -4.46 -9.95 -16.34
C ARG A 171 -4.25 -11.47 -16.25
N ASN A 172 -3.32 -11.99 -17.06
CA ASN A 172 -3.27 -13.42 -17.35
C ASN A 172 -2.86 -14.25 -16.11
N PRO A 173 -1.79 -13.92 -15.36
CA PRO A 173 -1.42 -14.68 -14.17
C PRO A 173 -2.18 -14.27 -12.89
N TRP A 174 -2.52 -12.99 -12.70
CA TRP A 174 -2.90 -12.50 -11.37
C TRP A 174 -4.41 -12.34 -11.18
N ARG A 175 -5.13 -11.75 -12.13
CA ARG A 175 -6.59 -11.62 -12.03
C ARG A 175 -7.26 -12.98 -12.03
N ASN A 176 -6.87 -13.85 -12.96
CA ASN A 176 -7.47 -15.18 -13.06
C ASN A 176 -7.09 -16.05 -11.85
N GLY A 177 -5.82 -16.03 -11.44
CA GLY A 177 -5.35 -16.74 -10.25
C GLY A 177 -6.08 -16.29 -8.97
N SER A 178 -6.15 -14.99 -8.70
CA SER A 178 -6.75 -14.44 -7.46
C SER A 178 -8.23 -14.77 -7.29
N MET A 179 -8.96 -15.01 -8.38
CA MET A 179 -10.37 -15.43 -8.34
C MET A 179 -10.55 -16.94 -8.15
N HIS A 180 -9.48 -17.74 -8.29
CA HIS A 180 -9.49 -19.18 -8.07
C HIS A 180 -8.88 -19.52 -6.69
N VAL A 181 -9.62 -20.31 -5.90
CA VAL A 181 -9.27 -20.67 -4.50
C VAL A 181 -7.92 -21.43 -4.38
N THR A 182 -7.38 -21.91 -5.50
CA THR A 182 -6.12 -22.66 -5.55
C THR A 182 -4.88 -21.77 -5.57
N SER A 183 -5.01 -20.46 -5.75
CA SER A 183 -3.88 -19.53 -5.85
C SER A 183 -3.59 -18.86 -4.50
N PHE A 184 -2.34 -18.99 -4.05
CA PHE A 184 -1.82 -18.30 -2.87
C PHE A 184 -0.63 -17.44 -3.29
N TYR A 185 -0.48 -16.29 -2.63
CA TYR A 185 0.61 -15.37 -2.87
C TYR A 185 1.43 -15.21 -1.60
N SER A 186 2.74 -15.12 -1.72
CA SER A 186 3.62 -14.63 -0.66
C SER A 186 3.49 -13.11 -0.51
N GLY A 187 3.95 -12.55 0.62
CA GLY A 187 3.98 -11.10 0.82
C GLY A 187 4.78 -10.36 -0.26
N GLN A 188 5.90 -10.94 -0.71
CA GLN A 188 6.74 -10.35 -1.76
C GLN A 188 6.04 -10.37 -3.14
N GLU A 189 5.37 -11.47 -3.48
CA GLU A 189 4.57 -11.54 -4.70
C GLU A 189 3.42 -10.53 -4.67
N ALA A 190 2.69 -10.45 -3.56
CA ALA A 190 1.60 -9.49 -3.42
C ALA A 190 2.08 -8.04 -3.54
N LEU A 191 3.21 -7.70 -2.92
CA LEU A 191 3.81 -6.36 -3.00
C LEU A 191 4.27 -6.04 -4.42
N HIS A 192 4.85 -7.01 -5.13
CA HIS A 192 5.22 -6.83 -6.54
C HIS A 192 3.99 -6.55 -7.41
N ILE A 193 2.91 -7.32 -7.22
CA ILE A 193 1.66 -7.14 -7.96
C ILE A 193 1.04 -5.77 -7.68
N LEU A 194 1.01 -5.33 -6.42
CA LEU A 194 0.52 -4.00 -6.03
C LEU A 194 1.32 -2.89 -6.73
N ARG A 195 2.66 -2.99 -6.73
CA ARG A 195 3.54 -2.01 -7.39
C ARG A 195 3.34 -1.97 -8.90
N CYS A 196 3.23 -3.12 -9.56
CA CYS A 196 2.92 -3.17 -10.99
C CYS A 196 1.56 -2.54 -11.30
N SER A 197 0.58 -2.77 -10.43
CA SER A 197 -0.77 -2.23 -10.56
C SER A 197 -0.80 -0.71 -10.42
N LEU A 198 -0.04 -0.17 -9.47
CA LEU A 198 0.12 1.26 -9.24
C LEU A 198 0.87 1.93 -10.39
N TYR A 199 1.94 1.31 -10.86
CA TYR A 199 2.71 1.81 -11.99
C TYR A 199 1.86 1.90 -13.28
N PHE A 200 0.96 0.94 -13.50
CA PHE A 200 -0.01 1.04 -14.60
C PHE A 200 -0.89 2.28 -14.49
N LEU A 201 -1.41 2.60 -13.30
CA LEU A 201 -2.22 3.81 -13.08
C LEU A 201 -1.42 5.10 -13.31
N GLN A 202 -0.17 5.14 -12.87
CA GLN A 202 0.73 6.28 -13.13
C GLN A 202 1.00 6.46 -14.63
N MET A 203 1.26 5.37 -15.36
CA MET A 203 1.38 5.44 -16.82
C MET A 203 0.08 5.89 -17.47
N LEU A 204 -1.07 5.43 -16.97
CA LEU A 204 -2.37 5.83 -17.52
C LEU A 204 -2.57 7.33 -17.37
N ALA A 205 -2.31 7.85 -16.17
CA ALA A 205 -2.38 9.27 -15.87
C ALA A 205 -1.45 10.08 -16.80
N SER A 206 -0.20 9.68 -16.98
CA SER A 206 0.74 10.43 -17.85
C SER A 206 0.34 10.47 -19.32
N VAL A 207 -0.42 9.48 -19.80
CA VAL A 207 -0.93 9.44 -21.19
C VAL A 207 -2.24 10.23 -21.34
N THR A 208 -3.08 10.25 -20.30
CA THR A 208 -4.45 10.75 -20.37
C THR A 208 -4.60 12.15 -19.79
N ASN A 209 -3.75 12.52 -18.83
CA ASN A 209 -3.58 13.85 -18.31
C ASN A 209 -2.10 14.11 -17.94
N PRO A 210 -1.29 14.63 -18.88
CA PRO A 210 0.15 14.83 -18.70
C PRO A 210 0.55 15.76 -17.53
N SER A 211 -0.39 16.54 -16.99
CA SER A 211 -0.15 17.44 -15.86
C SER A 211 -0.18 16.75 -14.48
N GLU A 212 -0.51 15.45 -14.43
CA GLU A 212 -0.75 14.72 -13.17
C GLU A 212 0.44 13.91 -12.64
N VAL A 213 1.47 13.69 -13.46
CA VAL A 213 2.64 12.86 -13.10
C VAL A 213 3.89 13.71 -13.24
N GLU A 214 4.19 14.52 -12.23
CA GLU A 214 5.54 15.07 -12.10
C GLU A 214 6.50 13.90 -11.95
N GLU A 215 7.42 13.74 -12.91
CA GLU A 215 8.51 12.76 -12.79
C GLU A 215 9.31 13.13 -11.53
N PRO A 216 9.71 12.16 -10.69
CA PRO A 216 10.62 12.46 -9.60
C PRO A 216 11.89 13.03 -10.20
N GLU A 217 12.23 14.29 -9.85
CA GLU A 217 13.45 14.96 -10.28
C GLU A 217 14.61 14.00 -10.09
N ALA A 218 15.30 13.67 -11.19
CA ALA A 218 16.51 12.88 -11.13
C ALA A 218 17.47 13.62 -10.19
N GLN A 219 17.75 13.02 -9.02
CA GLN A 219 18.73 13.56 -8.10
C GLN A 219 20.01 13.83 -8.88
N GLU A 220 20.33 15.13 -8.99
CA GLU A 220 21.56 15.61 -9.58
C GLU A 220 22.69 14.87 -8.87
N LYS A 221 23.44 14.08 -9.62
CA LYS A 221 24.64 13.43 -9.09
C LYS A 221 25.62 14.57 -8.77
N ASP A 222 25.57 15.04 -7.53
CA ASP A 222 26.60 15.89 -6.97
C ASP A 222 27.92 15.14 -7.10
N GLY A 223 28.70 15.56 -8.10
CA GLY A 223 30.03 15.07 -8.35
C GLY A 223 30.90 15.40 -7.17
N LEU A 224 31.21 14.40 -6.35
CA LEU A 224 32.34 14.50 -5.43
C LEU A 224 33.62 14.62 -6.27
N PRO A 225 34.44 15.67 -6.08
CA PRO A 225 35.75 15.73 -6.71
C PRO A 225 36.65 14.68 -6.07
N ILE A 226 37.18 13.80 -6.92
CA ILE A 226 38.29 12.91 -6.60
C ILE A 226 39.53 13.80 -6.40
N ALA A 227 39.89 14.06 -5.15
CA ALA A 227 41.18 14.63 -4.80
C ALA A 227 42.23 13.49 -4.83
N GLY A 228 43.34 13.77 -5.52
CA GLY A 228 44.52 12.90 -5.58
C GLY A 228 45.38 12.94 -4.33
#